data_AF-A0A935MRB6-F1
#
_entry.id   AF-A0A935MRB6-F1
#
_cell.length_a   1.000
_cell.length_b   1.000
_cell.length_c   1.000
_cell.angle_alpha   90.00
_cell.angle_beta   90.00
_cell.angle_gamma   90.00
#
_symmetry.space_group_name_H-M   'P 1'
#
loop_
_entity.id
_entity.type
_entity.pdbx_description
1 polymer ?
#
loop_
_entity_poly.entity_id
_entity_poly.type
_entity_poly.pdbx_seq_one_letter_code
_entity_poly.pdbx_strand_id
1 'polypeptide(L)'
;MTTTTIDCKGQIIAMGDRVRVLDITPDRDLDEEDLDMFMGMVGAVCDIERIDADGAAWVALWWNGDEGTVLTQIGLAPGQMEKV
;
A
#
# COMPACT_ATOMS: atom_id res chain seq x y z
N MET A 1 -0.80 -2.34 21.42
CA MET A 1 -0.26 -3.61 20.90
C MET A 1 0.41 -3.28 19.59
N THR A 2 1.67 -3.64 19.40
CA THR A 2 2.37 -3.43 18.13
C THR A 2 1.92 -4.52 17.16
N THR A 3 0.98 -4.20 16.29
CA THR A 3 0.58 -5.10 15.21
C THR A 3 1.72 -5.14 14.20
N THR A 4 2.22 -6.34 13.90
CA THR A 4 3.24 -6.58 12.89
C THR A 4 2.67 -7.58 11.87
N THR A 5 3.18 -7.53 10.65
CA THR A 5 2.86 -8.50 9.60
C THR A 5 4.17 -8.96 8.95
N ILE A 6 4.10 -9.66 7.82
CA ILE A 6 5.28 -10.10 7.07
C ILE A 6 5.20 -9.65 5.61
N ASP A 7 6.36 -9.54 4.95
CA ASP A 7 6.46 -9.33 3.51
C ASP A 7 6.42 -10.65 2.73
N CYS A 8 6.56 -10.58 1.40
CA CYS A 8 6.54 -11.74 0.51
C CYS A 8 7.68 -12.75 0.75
N LYS A 9 8.72 -12.35 1.51
CA LYS A 9 9.86 -13.19 1.90
C LYS A 9 9.80 -13.63 3.36
N GLY A 10 8.73 -13.31 4.08
CA GLY A 10 8.56 -13.64 5.50
C GLY A 10 9.31 -12.70 6.45
N GLN A 11 9.81 -11.56 5.98
CA GLN A 11 10.42 -10.56 6.84
C GLN A 11 9.36 -9.80 7.63
N ILE A 12 9.63 -9.52 8.91
CA ILE A 12 8.69 -8.78 9.76
C ILE A 12 8.58 -7.33 9.28
N ILE A 13 7.34 -6.90 9.09
CA ILE A 13 6.94 -5.53 8.77
C ILE A 13 6.23 -4.94 10.00
N ALA A 14 6.67 -3.75 10.38
CA ALA A 14 6.06 -2.92 11.40
C ALA A 14 5.71 -1.54 10.85
N MET A 15 4.92 -0.78 11.60
CA MET A 15 4.66 0.63 11.30
C MET A 15 5.98 1.42 11.18
N GLY A 16 6.08 2.25 10.15
CA GLY A 16 7.27 3.04 9.83
C GLY A 16 8.35 2.30 9.03
N ASP A 17 8.21 0.99 8.80
CA ASP A 17 9.05 0.31 7.82
C ASP A 17 8.71 0.78 6.40
N ARG A 18 9.69 0.67 5.49
CA ARG A 18 9.51 0.94 4.07
C ARG A 18 9.37 -0.34 3.29
N VAL A 19 8.39 -0.36 2.38
CA VAL A 19 8.14 -1.49 1.51
C VAL A 19 8.01 -1.04 0.07
N ARG A 20 8.45 -1.88 -0.86
CA ARG A 20 8.09 -1.78 -2.27
C ARG A 20 6.75 -2.47 -2.47
N VAL A 21 5.81 -1.78 -3.11
CA VAL A 21 4.54 -2.36 -3.56
C VAL A 21 4.83 -3.24 -4.77
N LEU A 22 4.47 -4.52 -4.69
CA LEU A 22 4.67 -5.49 -5.77
C LEU A 22 3.42 -5.70 -6.60
N ASP A 23 2.26 -5.60 -5.95
CA ASP A 23 0.94 -5.78 -6.55
C ASP A 23 -0.10 -5.13 -5.63
N ILE A 24 -1.32 -4.92 -6.12
CA ILE A 24 -2.44 -4.41 -5.30
C ILE A 24 -3.75 -5.10 -5.67
N THR A 25 -4.70 -5.08 -4.74
CA THR A 25 -6.08 -5.54 -5.01
C THR A 25 -7.02 -4.35 -4.85
N PRO A 26 -7.23 -3.54 -5.89
CA PRO A 26 -8.16 -2.41 -5.84
C PRO A 26 -9.61 -2.88 -5.71
N ASP A 27 -10.48 -1.98 -5.24
CA ASP A 27 -11.93 -2.23 -5.24
C ASP A 27 -12.43 -2.35 -6.69
N ARG A 28 -13.38 -3.27 -6.90
CA ARG A 28 -13.94 -3.55 -8.23
C ARG A 28 -14.88 -2.46 -8.72
N ASP A 29 -15.35 -1.62 -7.80
CA ASP A 29 -16.29 -0.54 -8.07
C ASP A 29 -15.59 0.80 -8.34
N LEU A 30 -14.25 0.84 -8.39
CA LEU A 30 -13.51 2.03 -8.84
C LEU A 30 -13.78 2.33 -10.31
N ASP A 31 -13.82 3.61 -10.65
CA ASP A 31 -13.82 4.03 -12.04
C ASP A 31 -12.42 3.87 -12.68
N GLU A 32 -12.32 4.07 -13.99
CA GLU A 32 -11.06 3.87 -14.72
C GLU A 32 -9.96 4.85 -14.27
N GLU A 33 -10.33 6.09 -13.91
CA GLU A 33 -9.35 7.11 -13.51
C GLU A 33 -8.76 6.78 -12.13
N ASP A 34 -9.60 6.44 -11.15
CA ASP A 34 -9.16 5.99 -9.84
C ASP A 34 -8.35 4.69 -9.95
N LEU A 35 -8.82 3.72 -10.75
CA LEU A 35 -8.12 2.46 -10.95
C LEU A 35 -6.70 2.68 -11.48
N ASP A 36 -6.53 3.56 -12.47
CA ASP A 36 -5.21 3.90 -13.01
C ASP A 36 -4.29 4.51 -11.92
N MET A 37 -4.83 5.37 -11.05
CA MET A 37 -4.07 5.93 -9.93
C MET A 37 -3.64 4.84 -8.93
N PHE A 38 -4.55 3.93 -8.55
CA PHE A 38 -4.20 2.82 -7.67
C PHE A 38 -3.16 1.90 -8.31
N MET A 39 -3.35 1.51 -9.58
CA MET A 39 -2.39 0.67 -10.30
C MET A 39 -1.01 1.33 -10.42
N GLY A 40 -0.95 2.65 -10.46
CA GLY A 40 0.29 3.42 -10.39
C GLY A 40 1.09 3.25 -9.08
N MET A 41 0.48 2.74 -8.00
CA MET A 41 1.20 2.45 -6.76
C MET A 41 2.16 1.27 -6.92
N VAL A 42 1.91 0.36 -7.87
CA VAL A 42 2.77 -0.82 -8.09
C VAL A 42 4.17 -0.39 -8.50
N GLY A 43 5.18 -0.87 -7.76
CA GLY A 43 6.58 -0.51 -7.91
C GLY A 43 7.02 0.68 -7.05
N ALA A 44 6.09 1.45 -6.48
CA ALA A 44 6.42 2.54 -5.56
C ALA A 44 6.98 2.00 -4.23
N VAL A 45 7.80 2.81 -3.57
CA VAL A 45 8.29 2.54 -2.21
C VAL A 45 7.58 3.47 -1.24
N CYS A 46 6.85 2.90 -0.30
CA CYS A 46 6.01 3.62 0.65
C CYS A 46 6.35 3.22 2.09
N ASP A 47 6.09 4.14 3.02
CA ASP A 47 6.17 3.90 4.45
C ASP A 47 4.87 3.25 4.94
N ILE A 48 4.96 2.26 5.83
CA ILE A 48 3.79 1.63 6.46
C ILE A 48 3.20 2.59 7.49
N GLU A 49 1.98 3.07 7.24
CA GLU A 49 1.30 4.01 8.13
C GLU A 49 0.58 3.29 9.28
N ARG A 50 0.04 2.11 9.02
CA ARG A 50 -0.64 1.27 10.01
C ARG A 50 -0.72 -0.18 9.56
N ILE A 51 -0.95 -1.08 10.50
CA ILE A 51 -1.32 -2.47 10.23
C ILE A 51 -2.65 -2.72 10.93
N ASP A 52 -3.67 -3.13 10.19
CA ASP A 52 -5.01 -3.34 10.72
C ASP A 52 -5.18 -4.69 11.42
N ALA A 53 -6.38 -4.96 11.92
CA ALA A 53 -6.69 -6.19 12.65
C ALA A 53 -6.65 -7.45 11.77
N ASP A 54 -6.82 -7.29 10.45
CA ASP A 54 -6.76 -8.37 9.48
C ASP A 54 -5.31 -8.66 9.02
N GLY A 55 -4.35 -7.85 9.48
CA GLY A 55 -2.92 -7.99 9.20
C GLY A 55 -2.49 -7.34 7.89
N ALA A 56 -3.36 -6.53 7.27
CA ALA A 56 -3.00 -5.76 6.08
C ALA A 56 -2.16 -4.54 6.47
N ALA A 57 -1.05 -4.34 5.76
CA ALA A 57 -0.18 -3.18 5.96
C ALA A 57 -0.60 -2.05 5.03
N TRP A 58 -1.05 -0.94 5.61
CA TRP A 58 -1.56 0.19 4.87
C TRP A 58 -0.45 1.15 4.48
N VAL A 59 -0.44 1.50 3.20
CA VAL A 59 0.43 2.51 2.62
C VAL A 59 -0.39 3.62 1.99
N ALA A 60 0.24 4.79 1.87
CA ALA A 60 -0.34 5.96 1.22
C ALA A 60 0.59 6.49 0.13
N LEU A 61 0.01 7.01 -0.96
CA LEU A 61 0.73 7.76 -1.97
C LEU A 61 -0.02 9.02 -2.35
N TRP A 62 0.71 10.13 -2.43
CA TRP A 62 0.18 11.44 -2.81
C TRP A 62 0.50 11.71 -4.27
N TRP A 63 -0.55 11.99 -5.04
CA TRP A 63 -0.50 12.30 -6.46
C TRP A 63 -0.72 13.78 -6.67
N ASN A 64 -0.04 14.37 -7.64
CA ASN A 64 -0.38 15.70 -8.11
C ASN A 64 -1.37 15.54 -9.27
N GLY A 65 -2.66 15.74 -8.99
CA GLY A 65 -3.71 15.79 -10.00
C GLY A 65 -3.96 17.23 -10.49
N ASP A 66 -4.76 17.35 -11.54
CA ASP A 66 -5.07 18.65 -12.17
C ASP A 66 -5.84 19.62 -11.24
N GLU A 67 -6.70 19.09 -10.36
CA GLU A 67 -7.47 19.89 -9.39
C GLU A 67 -6.83 19.96 -7.99
N GLY A 68 -5.63 19.39 -7.82
CA GLY A 68 -4.90 19.40 -6.56
C GLY A 68 -4.29 18.04 -6.20
N THR A 69 -3.83 17.92 -4.95
CA THR A 69 -3.21 16.69 -4.49
C THR A 69 -4.27 15.64 -4.14
N VAL A 70 -4.17 14.46 -4.75
CA VAL A 70 -5.03 13.30 -4.48
C VAL A 70 -4.26 12.29 -3.65
N LEU A 71 -4.93 11.65 -2.69
CA LEU A 71 -4.34 10.63 -1.83
C LEU A 71 -4.95 9.27 -2.16
N THR A 72 -4.13 8.29 -2.51
CA THR A 72 -4.54 6.88 -2.54
C THR A 72 -3.99 6.16 -1.32
N GLN A 73 -4.84 5.35 -0.69
CA GLN A 73 -4.47 4.50 0.44
C GLN A 73 -4.95 3.08 0.19
N ILE A 74 -4.07 2.10 0.39
CA ILE A 74 -4.41 0.68 0.18
C ILE A 74 -3.74 -0.20 1.22
N GLY A 75 -4.47 -1.21 1.67
CA GLY A 75 -3.95 -2.28 2.53
C GLY A 75 -3.30 -3.36 1.68
N LEU A 76 -2.03 -3.66 1.96
CA LEU A 76 -1.26 -4.69 1.27
C LEU A 76 -1.29 -5.99 2.07
N ALA A 77 -1.62 -7.08 1.37
CA ALA A 77 -1.37 -8.42 1.88
C ALA A 77 0.15 -8.72 1.88
N PRO A 78 0.64 -9.68 2.68
CA PRO A 78 2.05 -10.06 2.69
C PRO A 78 2.69 -10.29 1.31
N GLY A 79 1.96 -10.95 0.40
CA GLY A 79 2.45 -11.23 -0.96
C GLY A 79 2.55 -10.01 -1.87
N GLN A 80 1.97 -8.88 -1.48
CA GLN A 80 1.87 -7.65 -2.27
C GLN A 80 2.97 -6.63 -1.96
N MET A 81 3.88 -6.96 -1.03
CA MET A 81 4.93 -6.05 -0.61
C MET A 81 6.25 -6.77 -0.33
N GLU A 82 7.34 -6.04 -0.50
CA GLU A 82 8.69 -6.47 -0.16
C GLU A 82 9.36 -5.40 0.72
N LYS A 83 9.96 -5.81 1.84
CA LYS A 83 10.72 -4.90 2.69
C LYS A 83 11.96 -4.36 1.96
N VAL A 84 12.22 -3.06 2.07
CA VAL A 84 13.40 -2.39 1.48
C VAL A 84 14.57 -2.34 2.45
#